data_AF-A0A1G9ZD88-F1
#
_entry.id   AF-A0A1G9ZD88-F1
#
_cell.length_a   1.000
_cell.length_b   1.000
_cell.length_c   1.000
_cell.angle_alpha   90.00
_cell.angle_beta   90.00
_cell.angle_gamma   90.00
#
_symmetry.space_group_name_H-M   'P 1'
#
loop_
_entity.id
_entity.type
_entity.pdbx_description
1 polymer ?
#
loop_
_entity_poly.entity_id
_entity_poly.type
_entity_poly.pdbx_seq_one_letter_code
_entity_poly.pdbx_strand_id
1 'polypeptide(L)'
;MNNFNDSVNEAAEYSAKISGTGEINGGNYNDITINGSGNVRNADYNSINISGSGSATDKNGNTVKIHGHGHVEKGENGSIRISGSGSAAGGTYNTVKISGTGMITGDIRCNDFSASGTCKASGNIKSDKMSISGTADIQGTVNASDFKVNGTASIRKNMTCKNANISGSIDIKESLNAQIININGSSKIGGDCSAERFESFGSFEIGGLLNADDINIHLYMHKSQSREIGGERINVTVGRHRFGVLQAISALGIYNPKLETDLIEGNEIVLENTTSKVVRGNNITIGKDCSIGLVEYTGSLKKSPDAVVTEERKI
;
A
#
# COMPACT_ATOMS: atom_id res chain seq x y z
N MET A 1 -43.45 29.14 -19.93
CA MET A 1 -43.97 28.44 -18.72
C MET A 1 -43.47 27.02 -18.79
N ASN A 2 -42.66 26.64 -17.80
CA ASN A 2 -42.02 25.35 -17.68
C ASN A 2 -43.08 24.27 -17.39
N ASN A 3 -43.11 23.19 -18.17
CA ASN A 3 -43.65 21.93 -17.70
C ASN A 3 -42.48 21.11 -17.17
N PHE A 4 -42.31 21.14 -15.85
CA PHE A 4 -41.52 20.16 -15.12
C PHE A 4 -42.21 18.81 -15.29
N ASN A 5 -41.58 17.91 -16.07
CA ASN A 5 -41.89 16.49 -16.01
C ASN A 5 -41.14 15.93 -14.78
N ASP A 6 -41.81 15.93 -13.63
CA ASP A 6 -41.39 15.12 -12.51
C ASP A 6 -41.64 13.65 -12.87
N SER A 7 -40.63 13.01 -13.46
CA SER A 7 -40.57 11.55 -13.53
C SER A 7 -40.28 11.03 -12.13
N VAL A 8 -41.35 10.76 -11.38
CA VAL A 8 -41.29 10.01 -10.13
C VAL A 8 -40.79 8.60 -10.48
N ASN A 9 -39.55 8.32 -10.09
CA ASN A 9 -38.95 7.00 -10.21
C ASN A 9 -39.66 6.09 -9.20
N GLU A 10 -40.60 5.27 -9.66
CA GLU A 10 -41.36 4.34 -8.82
C GLU A 10 -40.37 3.33 -8.19
N ALA A 11 -40.14 3.43 -6.88
CA ALA A 11 -39.23 2.53 -6.17
C ALA A 11 -39.79 1.11 -6.21
N ALA A 12 -39.00 0.13 -6.66
CA ALA A 12 -39.44 -1.24 -6.88
C ALA A 12 -39.79 -1.98 -5.55
N GLU A 13 -41.04 -2.02 -5.11
CA GLU A 13 -41.45 -2.53 -3.78
C GLU A 13 -41.22 -4.03 -3.48
N TYR A 14 -40.71 -4.84 -4.41
CA TYR A 14 -40.68 -6.30 -4.27
C TYR A 14 -39.36 -6.85 -3.71
N SER A 15 -39.44 -7.87 -2.84
CA SER A 15 -38.27 -8.65 -2.40
C SER A 15 -38.34 -10.09 -2.93
N ALA A 16 -37.18 -10.69 -3.22
CA ALA A 16 -37.09 -12.09 -3.65
C ALA A 16 -36.14 -12.90 -2.79
N LYS A 17 -36.44 -14.20 -2.63
CA LYS A 17 -35.67 -15.10 -1.78
C LYS A 17 -35.48 -16.48 -2.40
N ILE A 18 -34.24 -16.95 -2.43
CA ILE A 18 -33.86 -18.33 -2.77
C ILE A 18 -33.45 -19.04 -1.48
N SER A 19 -34.28 -19.96 -0.98
CA SER A 19 -34.00 -20.73 0.25
C SER A 19 -33.45 -22.14 0.00
N GLY A 20 -33.70 -22.72 -1.18
CA GLY A 20 -33.16 -24.00 -1.64
C GLY A 20 -32.27 -23.81 -2.87
N THR A 21 -32.41 -24.64 -3.90
CA THR A 21 -31.79 -24.37 -5.21
C THR A 21 -32.72 -23.51 -6.08
N GLY A 22 -32.19 -22.51 -6.79
CA GLY A 22 -33.04 -21.69 -7.67
C GLY A 22 -32.30 -20.66 -8.52
N GLU A 23 -33.03 -20.02 -9.42
CA GLU A 23 -32.54 -18.93 -10.27
C GLU A 23 -33.59 -17.81 -10.32
N ILE A 24 -33.12 -16.57 -10.26
CA ILE A 24 -33.91 -15.37 -10.59
C ILE A 24 -33.35 -14.85 -11.91
N ASN A 25 -34.18 -14.80 -12.94
CA ASN A 25 -33.82 -14.28 -14.25
C ASN A 25 -34.80 -13.19 -14.66
N GLY A 26 -34.38 -11.92 -14.61
CA GLY A 26 -35.26 -10.78 -14.83
C GLY A 26 -36.04 -10.32 -13.59
N GLY A 27 -36.69 -9.17 -13.70
CA GLY A 27 -37.55 -8.57 -12.67
C GLY A 27 -36.90 -7.39 -11.94
N ASN A 28 -37.74 -6.59 -11.28
CA ASN A 28 -37.35 -5.40 -10.52
C ASN A 28 -37.62 -5.64 -9.04
N TYR A 29 -36.57 -5.58 -8.23
CA TYR A 29 -36.62 -5.86 -6.80
C TYR A 29 -35.98 -4.72 -6.01
N ASN A 30 -36.39 -4.52 -4.76
CA ASN A 30 -35.58 -3.76 -3.82
C ASN A 30 -34.43 -4.64 -3.33
N ASP A 31 -34.77 -5.81 -2.77
CA ASP A 31 -33.82 -6.69 -2.11
C ASP A 31 -33.96 -8.14 -2.59
N ILE A 32 -32.83 -8.76 -2.90
CA ILE A 32 -32.75 -10.19 -3.20
C ILE A 32 -31.91 -10.89 -2.13
N THR A 33 -32.38 -12.04 -1.63
CA THR A 33 -31.65 -12.85 -0.64
C THR A 33 -31.46 -14.28 -1.12
N ILE A 34 -30.21 -14.76 -1.12
CA ILE A 34 -29.84 -16.15 -1.42
C ILE A 34 -29.35 -16.82 -0.13
N ASN A 35 -30.22 -17.61 0.50
CA ASN A 35 -29.88 -18.45 1.66
C ASN A 35 -29.46 -19.87 1.25
N GLY A 36 -29.99 -20.36 0.14
CA GLY A 36 -29.65 -21.68 -0.42
C GLY A 36 -28.55 -21.61 -1.47
N SER A 37 -28.75 -22.25 -2.62
CA SER A 37 -27.84 -22.19 -3.77
C SER A 37 -28.55 -21.55 -4.96
N GLY A 38 -28.09 -20.40 -5.46
CA GLY A 38 -28.79 -19.79 -6.59
C GLY A 38 -28.07 -18.69 -7.33
N ASN A 39 -28.59 -18.37 -8.50
CA ASN A 39 -28.04 -17.37 -9.40
C ASN A 39 -29.06 -16.26 -9.64
N VAL A 40 -28.59 -15.03 -9.71
CA VAL A 40 -29.39 -13.87 -10.09
C VAL A 40 -28.82 -13.29 -11.37
N ARG A 41 -29.61 -13.34 -12.44
CA ARG A 41 -29.24 -12.85 -13.76
C ARG A 41 -30.28 -11.87 -14.27
N ASN A 42 -29.82 -10.85 -14.98
CA ASN A 42 -30.69 -9.90 -15.70
C ASN A 42 -31.80 -9.23 -14.86
N ALA A 43 -31.70 -9.22 -13.53
CA ALA A 43 -32.65 -8.59 -12.64
C ALA A 43 -32.11 -7.24 -12.17
N ASP A 44 -33.00 -6.26 -12.03
CA ASP A 44 -32.71 -4.98 -11.40
C ASP A 44 -33.00 -5.09 -9.90
N TYR A 45 -32.04 -4.69 -9.07
CA TYR A 45 -32.17 -4.76 -7.62
C TYR A 45 -31.40 -3.63 -6.93
N ASN A 46 -31.83 -3.12 -5.79
CA ASN A 46 -31.00 -2.16 -5.04
C ASN A 46 -29.90 -2.90 -4.25
N SER A 47 -30.25 -4.03 -3.65
CA SER A 47 -29.29 -4.84 -2.89
C SER A 47 -29.49 -6.34 -3.05
N ILE A 48 -28.39 -7.09 -2.99
CA ILE A 48 -28.41 -8.54 -2.92
C ILE A 48 -27.56 -9.05 -1.76
N ASN A 49 -28.12 -10.00 -1.01
CA ASN A 49 -27.48 -10.65 0.13
C ASN A 49 -27.31 -12.14 -0.15
N ILE A 50 -26.06 -12.62 -0.26
CA ILE A 50 -25.72 -14.02 -0.47
C ILE A 50 -25.17 -14.59 0.83
N SER A 51 -25.98 -15.34 1.57
CA SER A 51 -25.59 -16.03 2.81
C SER A 51 -25.33 -17.53 2.60
N GLY A 52 -25.92 -18.12 1.55
CA GLY A 52 -25.64 -19.48 1.08
C GLY A 52 -24.53 -19.51 0.02
N SER A 53 -24.78 -20.18 -1.10
CA SER A 53 -23.91 -20.18 -2.28
C SER A 53 -24.60 -19.47 -3.45
N GLY A 54 -23.95 -18.51 -4.11
CA GLY A 54 -24.62 -17.91 -5.27
C GLY A 54 -23.79 -16.98 -6.13
N SER A 55 -24.34 -16.65 -7.30
CA SER A 55 -23.74 -15.68 -8.20
C SER A 55 -24.71 -14.56 -8.54
N ALA A 56 -24.15 -13.37 -8.80
CA ALA A 56 -24.91 -12.20 -9.20
C ALA A 56 -24.14 -11.34 -10.19
N THR A 57 -24.85 -10.68 -11.09
CA THR A 57 -24.28 -9.64 -11.96
C THR A 57 -24.73 -8.27 -11.46
N ASP A 58 -23.81 -7.40 -11.03
CA ASP A 58 -24.14 -5.99 -10.74
C ASP A 58 -24.16 -5.19 -12.04
N LYS A 59 -25.34 -4.70 -12.43
CA LYS A 59 -25.56 -3.95 -13.69
C LYS A 59 -25.92 -2.47 -13.50
N ASN A 60 -26.33 -2.02 -12.31
CA ASN A 60 -26.91 -0.69 -12.13
C ASN A 60 -26.38 0.08 -10.90
N GLY A 61 -25.16 -0.17 -10.45
CA GLY A 61 -24.61 0.54 -9.29
C GLY A 61 -25.08 0.00 -7.95
N ASN A 62 -25.41 -1.29 -7.91
CA ASN A 62 -26.11 -1.90 -6.79
C ASN A 62 -25.14 -2.39 -5.71
N THR A 63 -25.67 -2.69 -4.52
CA THR A 63 -24.85 -3.27 -3.44
C THR A 63 -24.96 -4.79 -3.42
N VAL A 64 -23.83 -5.48 -3.59
CA VAL A 64 -23.71 -6.94 -3.43
C VAL A 64 -23.01 -7.27 -2.11
N LYS A 65 -23.67 -8.01 -1.22
CA LYS A 65 -23.11 -8.48 0.05
C LYS A 65 -23.00 -10.01 0.05
N ILE A 66 -21.78 -10.52 0.20
CA ILE A 66 -21.47 -11.95 0.28
C ILE A 66 -21.05 -12.29 1.71
N HIS A 67 -21.94 -12.97 2.43
CA HIS A 67 -21.69 -13.51 3.77
C HIS A 67 -21.34 -15.00 3.75
N GLY A 68 -21.85 -15.75 2.76
CA GLY A 68 -21.55 -17.17 2.54
C GLY A 68 -20.46 -17.36 1.48
N HIS A 69 -20.78 -18.16 0.46
CA HIS A 69 -19.96 -18.34 -0.74
C HIS A 69 -20.59 -17.58 -1.90
N GLY A 70 -19.84 -16.71 -2.58
CA GLY A 70 -20.45 -16.00 -3.70
C GLY A 70 -19.51 -15.50 -4.78
N HIS A 71 -20.08 -15.25 -5.95
CA HIS A 71 -19.38 -14.70 -7.09
C HIS A 71 -20.12 -13.48 -7.67
N VAL A 72 -19.39 -12.42 -7.96
CA VAL A 72 -19.90 -11.25 -8.68
C VAL A 72 -19.30 -11.22 -10.08
N GLU A 73 -20.14 -11.39 -11.10
CA GLU A 73 -19.70 -11.53 -12.50
C GLU A 73 -19.25 -10.21 -13.14
N LYS A 74 -19.74 -9.06 -12.66
CA LYS A 74 -19.39 -7.73 -13.16
C LYS A 74 -19.73 -6.66 -12.12
N GLY A 75 -18.97 -5.57 -12.09
CA GLY A 75 -19.28 -4.35 -11.33
C GLY A 75 -19.48 -3.12 -12.20
N GLU A 76 -20.57 -2.40 -11.95
CA GLU A 76 -20.91 -1.16 -12.67
C GLU A 76 -21.28 -0.05 -11.68
N ASN A 77 -20.27 0.57 -11.07
CA ASN A 77 -20.38 1.66 -10.10
C ASN A 77 -21.10 1.30 -8.79
N GLY A 78 -21.22 0.01 -8.47
CA GLY A 78 -21.87 -0.48 -7.26
C GLY A 78 -20.95 -0.60 -6.05
N SER A 79 -21.38 -1.32 -5.03
CA SER A 79 -20.55 -1.66 -3.86
C SER A 79 -20.50 -3.15 -3.63
N ILE A 80 -19.30 -3.70 -3.44
CA ILE A 80 -19.12 -5.10 -3.06
C ILE A 80 -18.66 -5.18 -1.61
N ARG A 81 -19.31 -6.04 -0.82
CA ARG A 81 -18.89 -6.42 0.52
C ARG A 81 -18.77 -7.94 0.63
N ILE A 82 -17.57 -8.45 0.88
CA ILE A 82 -17.29 -9.88 1.08
C ILE A 82 -16.87 -10.10 2.53
N SER A 83 -17.76 -10.64 3.36
CA SER A 83 -17.45 -11.06 4.73
C SER A 83 -17.27 -12.57 4.88
N GLY A 84 -17.83 -13.35 3.95
CA GLY A 84 -17.61 -14.80 3.85
C GLY A 84 -16.43 -15.14 2.93
N SER A 85 -16.64 -16.10 2.03
CA SER A 85 -15.72 -16.40 0.94
C SER A 85 -16.33 -15.97 -0.38
N GLY A 86 -15.66 -15.16 -1.18
CA GLY A 86 -16.23 -14.76 -2.45
C GLY A 86 -15.23 -14.30 -3.47
N SER A 87 -15.71 -14.15 -4.70
CA SER A 87 -14.92 -13.61 -5.79
C SER A 87 -15.69 -12.56 -6.59
N ALA A 88 -14.95 -11.66 -7.24
CA ALA A 88 -15.51 -10.68 -8.17
C ALA A 88 -14.64 -10.60 -9.43
N ALA A 89 -15.28 -10.51 -10.59
CA ALA A 89 -14.60 -10.52 -11.87
C ALA A 89 -13.70 -9.29 -12.11
N GLY A 90 -13.94 -8.20 -11.39
CA GLY A 90 -13.39 -6.86 -11.67
C GLY A 90 -14.50 -5.90 -12.10
N GLY A 91 -14.13 -4.65 -12.40
CA GLY A 91 -15.05 -3.62 -12.83
C GLY A 91 -14.85 -2.29 -12.11
N THR A 92 -15.84 -1.41 -12.26
CA THR A 92 -15.85 -0.13 -11.55
C THR A 92 -16.79 -0.22 -10.36
N TYR A 93 -16.36 0.27 -9.20
CA TYR A 93 -17.13 0.23 -7.95
C TYR A 93 -17.00 1.57 -7.22
N ASN A 94 -18.00 1.94 -6.44
CA ASN A 94 -17.80 2.97 -5.43
C ASN A 94 -16.92 2.42 -4.29
N THR A 95 -17.29 1.25 -3.76
CA THR A 95 -16.58 0.63 -2.63
C THR A 95 -16.38 -0.87 -2.83
N VAL A 96 -15.17 -1.34 -2.57
CA VAL A 96 -14.85 -2.77 -2.43
C VAL A 96 -14.37 -3.02 -1.01
N LYS A 97 -15.11 -3.84 -0.24
CA LYS A 97 -14.74 -4.20 1.13
C LYS A 97 -14.65 -5.72 1.28
N ILE A 98 -13.49 -6.21 1.70
CA ILE A 98 -13.22 -7.64 1.91
C ILE A 98 -12.79 -7.83 3.36
N SER A 99 -13.68 -8.40 4.17
CA SER A 99 -13.43 -8.74 5.57
C SER A 99 -13.26 -10.23 5.82
N GLY A 100 -13.74 -11.08 4.89
CA GLY A 100 -13.48 -12.52 4.88
C GLY A 100 -12.35 -12.89 3.93
N THR A 101 -12.59 -13.88 3.06
CA THR A 101 -11.65 -14.28 1.99
C THR A 101 -12.20 -13.85 0.63
N GLY A 102 -11.50 -12.95 -0.06
CA GLY A 102 -11.91 -12.39 -1.34
C GLY A 102 -10.91 -12.69 -2.46
N MET A 103 -11.42 -13.07 -3.63
CA MET A 103 -10.62 -13.16 -4.87
C MET A 103 -11.16 -12.18 -5.92
N ILE A 104 -10.31 -11.28 -6.39
CA ILE A 104 -10.61 -10.39 -7.51
C ILE A 104 -9.89 -10.93 -8.73
N THR A 105 -10.61 -11.35 -9.77
CA THR A 105 -10.00 -12.03 -10.92
C THR A 105 -9.61 -11.08 -12.06
N GLY A 106 -9.97 -9.81 -11.98
CA GLY A 106 -9.68 -8.81 -13.00
C GLY A 106 -9.41 -7.43 -12.43
N ASP A 107 -9.40 -6.42 -13.29
CA ASP A 107 -9.02 -5.05 -12.91
C ASP A 107 -10.14 -4.36 -12.13
N ILE A 108 -9.75 -3.58 -11.12
CA ILE A 108 -10.65 -2.78 -10.29
C ILE A 108 -10.37 -1.30 -10.48
N ARG A 109 -11.43 -0.53 -10.67
CA ARG A 109 -11.45 0.92 -10.46
C ARG A 109 -12.43 1.22 -9.34
N CYS A 110 -12.02 1.86 -8.25
CA CYS A 110 -12.97 2.25 -7.22
C CYS A 110 -12.63 3.52 -6.47
N ASN A 111 -13.55 4.05 -5.66
CA ASN A 111 -13.22 5.17 -4.78
C ASN A 111 -12.52 4.61 -3.54
N ASP A 112 -13.16 3.65 -2.86
CA ASP A 112 -12.63 3.04 -1.63
C ASP A 112 -12.39 1.54 -1.80
N PHE A 113 -11.16 1.10 -1.54
CA PHE A 113 -10.79 -0.30 -1.43
C PHE A 113 -10.34 -0.62 -0.01
N SER A 114 -10.97 -1.61 0.64
CA SER A 114 -10.61 -2.03 1.99
C SER A 114 -10.51 -3.55 2.09
N ALA A 115 -9.35 -4.04 2.51
CA ALA A 115 -9.11 -5.45 2.81
C ALA A 115 -8.70 -5.63 4.29
N SER A 116 -9.65 -6.05 5.12
CA SER A 116 -9.41 -6.41 6.52
C SER A 116 -9.25 -7.91 6.74
N GLY A 117 -9.71 -8.72 5.79
CA GLY A 117 -9.50 -10.18 5.76
C GLY A 117 -8.34 -10.56 4.84
N THR A 118 -8.50 -11.67 4.10
CA THR A 118 -7.54 -12.10 3.07
C THR A 118 -8.05 -11.74 1.69
N CYS A 119 -7.24 -11.04 0.89
CA CYS A 119 -7.55 -10.65 -0.47
C CYS A 119 -6.49 -11.15 -1.45
N LYS A 120 -6.91 -11.79 -2.53
CA LYS A 120 -6.06 -12.04 -3.70
C LYS A 120 -6.63 -11.28 -4.89
N ALA A 121 -5.83 -10.45 -5.54
CA ALA A 121 -6.24 -9.73 -6.75
C ALA A 121 -5.32 -10.10 -7.92
N SER A 122 -5.89 -10.66 -8.97
CA SER A 122 -5.16 -11.04 -10.18
C SER A 122 -4.90 -9.85 -11.12
N GLY A 123 -5.76 -8.83 -11.07
CA GLY A 123 -5.67 -7.64 -11.93
C GLY A 123 -5.03 -6.43 -11.25
N ASN A 124 -5.08 -5.32 -11.98
CA ASN A 124 -4.65 -4.00 -11.51
C ASN A 124 -5.72 -3.38 -10.60
N ILE A 125 -5.29 -2.55 -9.64
CA ILE A 125 -6.20 -1.81 -8.77
C ILE A 125 -5.93 -0.32 -8.93
N LYS A 126 -6.95 0.43 -9.35
CA LYS A 126 -6.96 1.88 -9.34
C LYS A 126 -7.97 2.36 -8.30
N SER A 127 -7.55 3.15 -7.33
CA SER A 127 -8.46 3.67 -6.30
C SER A 127 -8.17 5.10 -5.85
N ASP A 128 -9.12 5.76 -5.20
CA ASP A 128 -8.81 7.00 -4.49
C ASP A 128 -8.17 6.66 -3.14
N LYS A 129 -8.80 5.76 -2.38
CA LYS A 129 -8.32 5.29 -1.07
C LYS A 129 -8.20 3.78 -1.06
N MET A 130 -7.04 3.29 -0.64
CA MET A 130 -6.77 1.87 -0.44
C MET A 130 -6.26 1.62 0.98
N SER A 131 -6.93 0.74 1.72
CA SER A 131 -6.56 0.39 3.09
C SER A 131 -6.49 -1.13 3.28
N ILE A 132 -5.33 -1.62 3.69
CA ILE A 132 -5.07 -3.04 3.95
C ILE A 132 -4.72 -3.21 5.43
N SER A 133 -5.64 -3.78 6.20
CA SER A 133 -5.40 -4.15 7.60
C SER A 133 -5.26 -5.66 7.82
N GLY A 134 -5.71 -6.47 6.86
CA GLY A 134 -5.52 -7.91 6.84
C GLY A 134 -4.31 -8.31 5.97
N THR A 135 -4.51 -9.26 5.07
CA THR A 135 -3.48 -9.70 4.11
C THR A 135 -3.97 -9.49 2.68
N ALA A 136 -3.13 -8.91 1.83
CA ALA A 136 -3.41 -8.75 0.40
C ALA A 136 -2.24 -9.23 -0.47
N ASP A 137 -2.54 -10.00 -1.52
CA ASP A 137 -1.61 -10.37 -2.59
C ASP A 137 -2.18 -9.89 -3.93
N ILE A 138 -1.51 -8.91 -4.54
CA ILE A 138 -1.96 -8.20 -5.73
C ILE A 138 -0.96 -8.47 -6.86
N GLN A 139 -1.41 -9.17 -7.89
CA GLN A 139 -0.58 -9.58 -9.03
C GLN A 139 -0.35 -8.45 -10.04
N GLY A 140 -1.24 -7.46 -10.09
CA GLY A 140 -1.15 -6.30 -10.98
C GLY A 140 -0.46 -5.09 -10.35
N THR A 141 -0.57 -3.95 -11.04
CA THR A 141 -0.13 -2.65 -10.52
C THR A 141 -1.17 -2.06 -9.56
N VAL A 142 -0.72 -1.22 -8.63
CA VAL A 142 -1.60 -0.42 -7.76
C VAL A 142 -1.42 1.06 -8.08
N ASN A 143 -2.51 1.76 -8.38
CA ASN A 143 -2.56 3.21 -8.50
C ASN A 143 -3.59 3.77 -7.50
N ALA A 144 -3.13 4.44 -6.45
CA ALA A 144 -4.00 4.97 -5.40
C ALA A 144 -3.73 6.45 -5.12
N SER A 145 -4.71 7.27 -4.73
CA SER A 145 -4.34 8.60 -4.18
C SER A 145 -3.75 8.43 -2.79
N ASP A 146 -4.50 7.80 -1.88
CA ASP A 146 -4.08 7.49 -0.52
C ASP A 146 -3.99 5.97 -0.33
N PHE A 147 -2.80 5.49 0.02
CA PHE A 147 -2.54 4.08 0.28
C PHE A 147 -2.09 3.89 1.72
N LYS A 148 -2.75 2.96 2.43
CA LYS A 148 -2.45 2.63 3.82
C LYS A 148 -2.34 1.12 4.04
N VAL A 149 -1.27 0.70 4.71
CA VAL A 149 -1.07 -0.69 5.13
C VAL A 149 -0.79 -0.74 6.63
N ASN A 150 -1.69 -1.39 7.37
CA ASN A 150 -1.47 -1.77 8.76
C ASN A 150 -1.20 -3.28 8.92
N GLY A 151 -1.63 -4.08 7.94
CA GLY A 151 -1.42 -5.52 7.91
C GLY A 151 -0.25 -5.90 7.00
N THR A 152 -0.46 -6.85 6.10
CA THR A 152 0.56 -7.32 5.15
C THR A 152 0.07 -7.17 3.70
N ALA A 153 0.90 -6.58 2.84
CA ALA A 153 0.60 -6.44 1.42
C ALA A 153 1.77 -6.94 0.55
N SER A 154 1.48 -7.71 -0.49
CA SER A 154 2.42 -8.00 -1.57
C SER A 154 1.85 -7.47 -2.89
N ILE A 155 2.66 -6.71 -3.62
CA ILE A 155 2.31 -6.13 -4.93
C ILE A 155 3.38 -6.61 -5.92
N ARG A 156 2.96 -7.37 -6.94
CA ARG A 156 3.90 -8.01 -7.87
C ARG A 156 4.46 -7.10 -8.95
N LYS A 157 3.88 -5.92 -9.14
CA LYS A 157 4.32 -4.93 -10.11
C LYS A 157 4.53 -3.57 -9.46
N ASN A 158 4.65 -2.53 -10.27
CA ASN A 158 4.76 -1.15 -9.81
C ASN A 158 3.57 -0.69 -8.96
N MET A 159 3.87 0.23 -8.04
CA MET A 159 2.89 0.97 -7.27
C MET A 159 3.10 2.48 -7.48
N THR A 160 2.01 3.20 -7.72
CA THR A 160 1.99 4.67 -7.79
C THR A 160 0.95 5.21 -6.82
N CYS A 161 1.31 6.22 -6.03
CA CYS A 161 0.33 6.93 -5.22
C CYS A 161 0.66 8.40 -4.96
N LYS A 162 -0.22 9.14 -4.29
CA LYS A 162 0.17 10.44 -3.72
C LYS A 162 0.78 10.24 -2.34
N ASN A 163 0.05 9.57 -1.45
CA ASN A 163 0.47 9.31 -0.08
C ASN A 163 0.54 7.80 0.20
N ALA A 164 1.71 7.30 0.62
CA ALA A 164 1.89 5.95 1.13
C ALA A 164 2.15 5.97 2.64
N ASN A 165 1.29 5.32 3.42
CA ASN A 165 1.47 5.15 4.86
C ASN A 165 1.59 3.65 5.21
N ILE A 166 2.80 3.23 5.59
CA ILE A 166 3.15 1.83 5.82
C ILE A 166 3.46 1.64 7.30
N SER A 167 2.47 1.20 8.08
CA SER A 167 2.64 0.83 9.50
C SER A 167 2.81 -0.69 9.68
N GLY A 168 2.32 -1.48 8.74
CA GLY A 168 2.52 -2.93 8.67
C GLY A 168 3.71 -3.32 7.80
N SER A 169 3.58 -4.40 7.04
CA SER A 169 4.61 -4.91 6.14
C SER A 169 4.16 -4.83 4.69
N ILE A 170 5.03 -4.35 3.80
CA ILE A 170 4.77 -4.33 2.36
C ILE A 170 5.96 -4.86 1.55
N ASP A 171 5.66 -5.61 0.49
CA ASP A 171 6.61 -6.14 -0.48
C ASP A 171 6.16 -5.80 -1.90
N ILE A 172 6.80 -4.79 -2.50
CA ILE A 172 6.60 -4.33 -3.89
C ILE A 172 7.73 -4.91 -4.72
N LYS A 173 7.41 -5.75 -5.70
CA LYS A 173 8.44 -6.45 -6.50
C LYS A 173 9.17 -5.59 -7.52
N GLU A 174 8.52 -4.52 -7.98
CA GLU A 174 9.12 -3.56 -8.91
C GLU A 174 9.31 -2.23 -8.16
N SER A 175 8.86 -1.10 -8.71
CA SER A 175 9.15 0.24 -8.19
C SER A 175 7.96 0.87 -7.45
N LEU A 176 8.27 1.81 -6.55
CA LEU A 176 7.30 2.67 -5.87
C LEU A 176 7.52 4.12 -6.27
N ASN A 177 6.47 4.77 -6.77
CA ASN A 177 6.46 6.22 -7.03
C ASN A 177 5.36 6.87 -6.17
N ALA A 178 5.72 7.86 -5.37
CA ALA A 178 4.76 8.62 -4.58
C ALA A 178 5.10 10.11 -4.51
N GLN A 179 4.24 10.93 -3.89
CA GLN A 179 4.66 12.26 -3.44
C GLN A 179 5.24 12.17 -2.03
N ILE A 180 4.53 11.48 -1.13
CA ILE A 180 4.92 11.32 0.27
C ILE A 180 4.92 9.83 0.63
N ILE A 181 6.01 9.35 1.22
CA ILE A 181 6.15 7.99 1.73
C ILE A 181 6.49 8.06 3.22
N ASN A 182 5.65 7.46 4.06
CA ASN A 182 5.87 7.33 5.49
C ASN A 182 5.94 5.84 5.89
N ILE A 183 7.07 5.42 6.44
CA ILE A 183 7.33 4.02 6.82
C ILE A 183 7.55 3.93 8.32
N ASN A 184 6.60 3.32 9.03
CA ASN A 184 6.72 3.00 10.45
C ASN A 184 6.89 1.49 10.70
N GLY A 185 6.51 0.66 9.73
CA GLY A 185 6.68 -0.79 9.77
C GLY A 185 7.87 -1.25 8.93
N SER A 186 7.66 -2.22 8.04
CA SER A 186 8.69 -2.72 7.14
C SER A 186 8.28 -2.61 5.68
N SER A 187 9.26 -2.30 4.82
CA SER A 187 9.04 -2.24 3.38
C SER A 187 10.16 -2.93 2.61
N LYS A 188 9.79 -3.64 1.54
CA LYS A 188 10.71 -4.15 0.54
C LYS A 188 10.25 -3.67 -0.83
N ILE A 189 11.13 -3.02 -1.56
CA ILE A 189 10.89 -2.46 -2.89
C ILE A 189 12.00 -3.00 -3.79
N GLY A 190 11.64 -3.82 -4.77
CA GLY A 190 12.62 -4.53 -5.61
C GLY A 190 13.37 -3.61 -6.58
N GLY A 191 12.72 -2.55 -7.05
CA GLY A 191 13.26 -1.55 -7.96
C GLY A 191 13.56 -0.22 -7.28
N ASP A 192 13.26 0.86 -7.99
CA ASP A 192 13.50 2.22 -7.53
C ASP A 192 12.35 2.71 -6.63
N CYS A 193 12.67 3.65 -5.73
CA CYS A 193 11.72 4.33 -4.88
C CYS A 193 11.86 5.84 -5.12
N SER A 194 10.82 6.48 -5.66
CA SER A 194 10.82 7.92 -5.94
C SER A 194 9.72 8.64 -5.16
N ALA A 195 10.07 9.73 -4.50
CA ALA A 195 9.14 10.59 -3.77
C ALA A 195 9.52 12.08 -3.84
N GLU A 196 8.63 12.97 -3.41
CA GLU A 196 9.02 14.33 -3.02
C GLU A 196 9.56 14.31 -1.57
N ARG A 197 8.91 13.53 -0.70
CA ARG A 197 9.33 13.31 0.69
C ARG A 197 9.32 11.83 1.05
N PHE A 198 10.42 11.37 1.63
CA PHE A 198 10.56 10.04 2.21
C PHE A 198 10.87 10.16 3.69
N GLU A 199 10.01 9.59 4.54
CA GLU A 199 10.20 9.53 5.98
C GLU A 199 10.10 8.10 6.48
N SER A 200 11.11 7.62 7.20
CA SER A 200 11.14 6.27 7.76
C SER A 200 11.50 6.28 9.24
N PHE A 201 10.61 5.77 10.08
CA PHE A 201 10.86 5.31 11.45
C PHE A 201 10.94 3.78 11.54
N GLY A 202 10.66 3.09 10.43
CA GLY A 202 10.70 1.64 10.30
C GLY A 202 11.96 1.13 9.59
N SER A 203 11.87 -0.06 9.01
CA SER A 203 12.91 -0.63 8.15
C SER A 203 12.51 -0.62 6.67
N PHE A 204 13.49 -0.50 5.80
CA PHE A 204 13.29 -0.62 4.36
C PHE A 204 14.44 -1.35 3.67
N GLU A 205 14.11 -2.06 2.60
CA GLU A 205 15.04 -2.60 1.61
C GLU A 205 14.62 -2.10 0.23
N ILE A 206 15.45 -1.26 -0.40
CA ILE A 206 15.23 -0.74 -1.75
C ILE A 206 16.33 -1.30 -2.65
N GLY A 207 15.94 -2.07 -3.68
CA GLY A 207 16.89 -2.73 -4.57
C GLY A 207 17.63 -1.78 -5.51
N GLY A 208 17.02 -0.64 -5.83
CA GLY A 208 17.56 0.39 -6.72
C GLY A 208 17.89 1.70 -6.02
N LEU A 209 17.53 2.81 -6.67
CA LEU A 209 17.73 4.17 -6.18
C LEU A 209 16.54 4.61 -5.31
N LEU A 210 16.84 5.13 -4.12
CA LEU A 210 15.92 5.96 -3.34
C LEU A 210 16.15 7.43 -3.74
N ASN A 211 15.20 8.03 -4.45
CA ASN A 211 15.28 9.42 -4.90
C ASN A 211 14.15 10.26 -4.31
N ALA A 212 14.47 11.31 -3.53
CA ALA A 212 13.49 12.30 -3.11
C ALA A 212 14.12 13.65 -2.77
N ASP A 213 13.34 14.73 -2.82
CA ASP A 213 13.84 16.06 -2.43
C ASP A 213 14.24 16.07 -0.95
N ASP A 214 13.41 15.48 -0.08
CA ASP A 214 13.63 15.43 1.35
C ASP A 214 13.57 13.99 1.88
N ILE A 215 14.71 13.48 2.36
CA ILE A 215 14.87 12.12 2.89
C ILE A 215 15.21 12.19 4.38
N ASN A 216 14.30 11.70 5.22
CA ASN A 216 14.50 11.57 6.67
C ASN A 216 14.42 10.10 7.08
N ILE A 217 15.53 9.57 7.58
CA ILE A 217 15.64 8.18 8.03
C ILE A 217 15.99 8.18 9.52
N HIS A 218 15.10 7.62 10.33
CA HIS A 218 15.29 7.41 11.76
C HIS A 218 15.58 5.92 12.01
N LEU A 219 16.84 5.62 12.27
CA LEU A 219 17.31 4.26 12.56
C LEU A 219 17.01 3.91 14.03
N TYR A 220 16.27 2.81 14.24
CA TYR A 220 15.90 2.34 15.59
C TYR A 220 16.39 0.93 15.91
N MET A 221 15.79 -0.10 15.30
CA MET A 221 16.00 -1.50 15.71
C MET A 221 16.69 -2.34 14.64
N HIS A 222 16.42 -2.04 13.37
CA HIS A 222 16.81 -2.87 12.24
C HIS A 222 17.66 -2.10 11.23
N LYS A 223 18.39 -2.87 10.44
CA LYS A 223 19.09 -2.37 9.27
C LYS A 223 18.08 -1.89 8.23
N SER A 224 18.41 -0.78 7.58
CA SER A 224 17.78 -0.34 6.34
C SER A 224 18.82 -0.28 5.23
N GLN A 225 18.38 -0.50 3.99
CA GLN A 225 19.29 -0.57 2.85
C GLN A 225 18.66 0.01 1.59
N SER A 226 19.46 0.73 0.81
CA SER A 226 19.18 1.12 -0.57
C SER A 226 20.45 0.94 -1.39
N ARG A 227 20.39 0.60 -2.69
CA ARG A 227 21.61 0.56 -3.50
C ARG A 227 22.23 1.96 -3.57
N GLU A 228 21.40 2.95 -3.87
CA GLU A 228 21.80 4.36 -4.00
C GLU A 228 20.76 5.24 -3.31
N ILE A 229 21.18 6.41 -2.84
CA ILE A 229 20.31 7.44 -2.27
C ILE A 229 20.63 8.78 -2.94
N GLY A 230 19.63 9.40 -3.55
CA GLY A 230 19.71 10.71 -4.19
C GLY A 230 18.70 11.68 -3.58
N GLY A 231 19.11 12.90 -3.25
CA GLY A 231 18.17 13.90 -2.77
C GLY A 231 18.74 15.29 -2.52
N GLU A 232 17.87 16.28 -2.35
CA GLU A 232 18.32 17.64 -2.01
C GLU A 232 18.80 17.70 -0.56
N ARG A 233 17.98 17.18 0.37
CA ARG A 233 18.29 17.07 1.80
C ARG A 233 18.19 15.62 2.23
N ILE A 234 19.28 15.09 2.79
CA ILE A 234 19.36 13.72 3.28
C ILE A 234 19.77 13.77 4.75
N ASN A 235 18.90 13.28 5.62
CA ASN A 235 19.12 13.26 7.06
C ASN A 235 18.89 11.84 7.60
N VAL A 236 19.95 11.21 8.08
CA VAL A 236 19.94 9.89 8.68
C VAL A 236 20.35 10.06 10.14
N THR A 237 19.46 9.71 11.05
CA THR A 237 19.67 9.87 12.50
C THR A 237 19.39 8.57 13.21
N VAL A 238 20.06 8.35 14.35
CA VAL A 238 19.71 7.25 15.23
C VAL A 238 18.74 7.74 16.30
N GLY A 239 17.56 7.15 16.37
CA GLY A 239 16.57 7.47 17.38
C GLY A 239 17.09 7.20 18.79
N ARG A 240 17.16 8.23 19.63
CA ARG A 240 17.59 8.09 21.03
C ARG A 240 16.47 7.47 21.86
N HIS A 241 16.53 6.17 22.12
CA HIS A 241 15.66 5.53 23.09
C HIS A 241 16.16 5.74 24.53
N ARG A 242 15.20 5.83 25.47
CA ARG A 242 15.44 6.03 26.89
C ARG A 242 16.17 4.81 27.49
N PHE A 243 17.41 5.08 27.89
CA PHE A 243 18.29 4.44 28.87
C PHE A 243 17.95 3.04 29.42
N GLY A 244 18.91 2.11 29.26
CA GLY A 244 19.21 1.06 30.23
C GLY A 244 19.10 -0.37 29.69
N VAL A 245 17.91 -0.78 29.24
CA VAL A 245 17.58 -2.21 29.13
C VAL A 245 17.99 -2.82 27.78
N LEU A 246 17.96 -2.06 26.67
CA LEU A 246 18.27 -2.61 25.35
C LEU A 246 19.77 -2.75 25.04
N GLN A 247 20.64 -2.00 25.71
CA GLN A 247 22.07 -2.06 25.40
C GLN A 247 22.65 -3.46 25.71
N ALA A 248 22.13 -4.12 26.75
CA ALA A 248 22.42 -5.52 27.07
C ALA A 248 21.93 -6.51 25.99
N ILE A 249 20.88 -6.17 25.24
CA ILE A 249 20.28 -7.03 24.21
C ILE A 249 20.90 -6.78 22.82
N SER A 250 21.44 -5.57 22.58
CA SER A 250 22.23 -5.27 21.38
C SER A 250 23.46 -6.17 21.26
N ALA A 251 24.07 -6.54 22.40
CA ALA A 251 25.18 -7.50 22.47
C ALA A 251 24.81 -8.93 22.02
N LEU A 252 23.51 -9.25 21.92
CA LEU A 252 23.02 -10.52 21.38
C LEU A 252 22.79 -10.47 19.85
N GLY A 253 23.10 -9.35 19.18
CA GLY A 253 22.96 -9.20 17.72
C GLY A 253 21.51 -9.04 17.22
N ILE A 254 20.55 -8.84 18.14
CA ILE A 254 19.12 -8.72 17.82
C ILE A 254 18.77 -7.29 17.33
N TYR A 255 19.58 -6.30 17.70
CA TYR A 255 19.41 -4.89 17.36
C TYR A 255 20.61 -4.39 16.57
N ASN A 256 20.37 -3.96 15.33
CA ASN A 256 21.41 -3.42 14.46
C ASN A 256 20.85 -2.26 13.64
N PRO A 257 20.47 -1.12 14.27
CA PRO A 257 20.13 0.08 13.54
C PRO A 257 21.33 0.44 12.68
N LYS A 258 21.17 0.44 11.36
CA LYS A 258 22.24 0.81 10.44
C LYS A 258 21.65 1.13 9.08
N LEU A 259 22.17 2.15 8.42
CA LEU A 259 21.94 2.33 7.00
C LEU A 259 23.12 1.77 6.21
N GLU A 260 22.85 0.94 5.20
CA GLU A 260 23.86 0.51 4.24
C GLU A 260 23.46 0.91 2.83
N THR A 261 24.41 1.49 2.09
CA THR A 261 24.18 1.93 0.71
C THR A 261 25.50 2.09 -0.04
N ASP A 262 25.51 1.91 -1.36
CA ASP A 262 26.75 2.05 -2.13
C ASP A 262 27.11 3.52 -2.37
N LEU A 263 26.12 4.36 -2.68
CA LEU A 263 26.29 5.77 -2.99
C LEU A 263 25.21 6.62 -2.33
N ILE A 264 25.62 7.73 -1.72
CA ILE A 264 24.73 8.81 -1.29
C ILE A 264 25.13 10.09 -2.04
N GLU A 265 24.20 10.68 -2.78
CA GLU A 265 24.42 11.94 -3.50
C GLU A 265 23.35 12.98 -3.14
N GLY A 266 23.76 14.19 -2.77
CA GLY A 266 22.82 15.26 -2.42
C GLY A 266 23.44 16.61 -2.07
N ASN A 267 22.63 17.62 -1.79
CA ASN A 267 23.14 18.96 -1.49
C ASN A 267 23.51 19.11 -0.02
N GLU A 268 22.58 18.79 0.88
CA GLU A 268 22.75 18.84 2.33
C GLU A 268 22.63 17.42 2.89
N ILE A 269 23.73 16.88 3.42
CA ILE A 269 23.81 15.49 3.87
C ILE A 269 24.23 15.44 5.33
N VAL A 270 23.42 14.80 6.17
CA VAL A 270 23.72 14.51 7.57
C VAL A 270 23.52 13.02 7.81
N LEU A 271 24.58 12.32 8.20
CA LEU A 271 24.56 10.88 8.40
C LEU A 271 24.96 10.50 9.82
N GLU A 272 24.24 9.57 10.42
CA GLU A 272 24.69 8.81 11.59
C GLU A 272 24.58 7.31 11.28
N ASN A 273 25.46 6.51 11.86
CA ASN A 273 25.39 5.05 11.86
C ASN A 273 25.12 4.45 10.45
N THR A 274 25.90 4.94 9.49
CA THR A 274 25.75 4.66 8.07
C THR A 274 27.04 4.07 7.52
N THR A 275 26.95 2.98 6.78
CA THR A 275 28.06 2.47 5.96
C THR A 275 27.78 2.77 4.49
N SER A 276 28.73 3.44 3.84
CA SER A 276 28.65 3.68 2.41
C SER A 276 30.01 3.65 1.70
N LYS A 277 30.02 3.27 0.42
CA LYS A 277 31.26 3.30 -0.37
C LYS A 277 31.61 4.74 -0.76
N VAL A 278 30.62 5.53 -1.16
CA VAL A 278 30.81 6.92 -1.61
C VAL A 278 29.71 7.81 -1.06
N VAL A 279 30.09 8.98 -0.53
CA VAL A 279 29.17 10.07 -0.21
C VAL A 279 29.62 11.31 -0.98
N ARG A 280 28.75 11.88 -1.80
CA ARG A 280 29.02 13.06 -2.62
C ARG A 280 27.99 14.16 -2.35
N GLY A 281 28.44 15.38 -2.13
CA GLY A 281 27.51 16.49 -1.94
C GLY A 281 28.13 17.86 -1.72
N ASN A 282 27.30 18.87 -1.45
CA ASN A 282 27.81 20.23 -1.21
C ASN A 282 28.25 20.40 0.25
N ASN A 283 27.32 20.23 1.18
CA ASN A 283 27.56 20.32 2.62
C ASN A 283 27.28 18.96 3.26
N ILE A 284 28.30 18.39 3.89
CA ILE A 284 28.28 17.02 4.40
C ILE A 284 28.66 17.01 5.88
N THR A 285 27.83 16.38 6.70
CA THR A 285 28.10 16.07 8.10
C THR A 285 28.11 14.55 8.28
N ILE A 286 29.29 13.99 8.52
CA ILE A 286 29.48 12.58 8.87
C ILE A 286 29.50 12.47 10.40
N GLY A 287 28.39 12.01 10.97
CA GLY A 287 28.18 11.82 12.39
C GLY A 287 28.82 10.54 12.94
N LYS A 288 28.45 10.21 14.18
CA LYS A 288 28.94 9.02 14.90
C LYS A 288 28.64 7.72 14.17
N ASP A 289 29.50 6.72 14.37
CA ASP A 289 29.33 5.34 13.91
C ASP A 289 29.20 5.20 12.37
N CYS A 290 29.60 6.23 11.62
CA CYS A 290 29.68 6.18 10.17
C CYS A 290 30.99 5.52 9.71
N SER A 291 30.91 4.71 8.64
CA SER A 291 32.06 4.13 7.96
C SER A 291 31.93 4.36 6.46
N ILE A 292 32.69 5.32 5.94
CA ILE A 292 32.60 5.80 4.56
C ILE A 292 33.92 5.53 3.83
N GLY A 293 33.84 4.99 2.61
CA GLY A 293 35.00 4.83 1.73
C GLY A 293 35.56 6.18 1.28
N LEU A 294 34.83 6.86 0.39
CA LEU A 294 35.20 8.15 -0.18
C LEU A 294 34.15 9.22 0.13
N VAL A 295 34.59 10.40 0.57
CA VAL A 295 33.74 11.60 0.68
C VAL A 295 34.20 12.66 -0.32
N GLU A 296 33.34 13.02 -1.27
CA GLU A 296 33.56 14.08 -2.24
C GLU A 296 32.66 15.28 -1.93
N TYR A 297 33.25 16.46 -1.75
CA TYR A 297 32.49 17.65 -1.36
C TYR A 297 32.95 18.96 -2.02
N THR A 298 32.01 19.85 -2.32
CA THR A 298 32.32 21.20 -2.88
C THR A 298 32.32 22.29 -1.80
N GLY A 299 31.42 22.18 -0.81
CA GLY A 299 31.23 23.15 0.25
C GLY A 299 32.00 22.79 1.51
N SER A 300 31.28 22.34 2.54
CA SER A 300 31.82 22.03 3.86
C SER A 300 31.72 20.55 4.22
N LEU A 301 32.73 20.05 4.93
CA LEU A 301 32.75 18.71 5.51
C LEU A 301 32.96 18.83 7.02
N LYS A 302 32.02 18.27 7.79
CA LYS A 302 32.12 18.11 9.26
C LYS A 302 32.14 16.62 9.58
N LYS A 303 32.98 16.21 10.52
CA LYS A 303 33.14 14.81 10.91
C LYS A 303 33.15 14.66 12.43
N SER A 304 32.46 13.65 12.93
CA SER A 304 32.60 13.18 14.31
C SER A 304 33.98 12.54 14.51
N PRO A 305 34.60 12.62 15.71
CA PRO A 305 35.79 11.83 16.04
C PRO A 305 35.58 10.31 15.89
N ASP A 306 34.33 9.85 16.05
CA ASP A 306 33.96 8.42 15.96
C ASP A 306 33.59 7.98 14.53
N ALA A 307 33.71 8.88 13.54
CA ALA A 307 33.49 8.55 12.14
C ALA A 307 34.76 8.00 11.49
N VAL A 308 34.62 6.94 10.70
CA VAL A 308 35.71 6.39 9.88
C VAL A 308 35.47 6.82 8.44
N VAL A 309 36.39 7.62 7.88
CA VAL A 309 36.41 8.01 6.48
C VAL A 309 37.77 7.63 5.89
N THR A 310 37.79 6.89 4.79
CA THR A 310 39.05 6.37 4.21
C THR A 310 39.75 7.41 3.33
N GLU A 311 39.00 8.07 2.44
CA GLU A 311 39.49 9.12 1.56
C GLU A 311 38.54 10.32 1.56
N GLU A 312 39.11 11.53 1.51
CA GLU A 312 38.37 12.78 1.43
C GLU A 312 38.91 13.62 0.28
N ARG A 313 38.01 14.14 -0.54
CA ARG A 313 38.35 14.96 -1.69
C ARG A 313 37.43 16.18 -1.76
N LYS A 314 38.05 17.36 -1.73
CA LYS A 314 37.35 18.60 -2.07
C LYS A 314 37.40 18.81 -3.59
N ILE A 315 36.25 19.06 -4.21
CA ILE A 315 36.10 19.30 -5.65
C ILE A 315 35.75 20.76 -5.90
#